data_AF-A0A5K1AUL1-F1
#
_entry.id   AF-A0A5K1AUL1-F1
#
_cell.length_a   1.000
_cell.length_b   1.000
_cell.length_c   1.000
_cell.angle_alpha   90.00
_cell.angle_beta   90.00
_cell.angle_gamma   90.00
#
_symmetry.space_group_name_H-M   'P 1'
#
loop_
_entity.id
_entity.type
_entity.pdbx_description
1 polymer ?
#
loop_
_entity_poly.entity_id
_entity_poly.type
_entity_poly.pdbx_seq_one_letter_code
_entity_poly.pdbx_strand_id
1 'polypeptide(L)'
;SSYPDQHIKNVKVAVKVRHPGVGESIRRDFMIIDLVAKCHKLIPTLRWLRLDESVQQFAVFMLSQVNLALEADNLTCFRDNFRRWKHVSFPKPLLVHPALL
;
A
#
# COMPACT_ATOMS: atom_id res chain seq x y z
N SER A 1 42.47 -22.03 3.03
CA SER A 1 42.32 -21.23 4.26
C SER A 1 40.89 -20.72 4.28
N SER A 2 40.13 -21.10 5.31
CA SER A 2 38.66 -21.04 5.37
C SER A 2 38.07 -19.65 5.15
N TYR A 3 37.06 -19.58 4.29
CA TYR A 3 36.04 -18.54 4.40
C TYR A 3 35.24 -18.81 5.68
N PRO A 4 35.01 -17.82 6.56
CA PRO A 4 34.24 -18.04 7.76
C PRO A 4 32.83 -18.46 7.35
N ASP A 5 32.41 -19.63 7.86
CA ASP A 5 31.09 -20.21 7.72
C ASP A 5 30.09 -19.26 8.39
N GLN A 6 29.65 -18.26 7.64
CA GLN A 6 28.65 -17.32 8.08
C GLN A 6 27.33 -18.07 8.04
N HIS A 7 27.00 -18.72 9.15
CA HIS A 7 25.70 -19.32 9.41
C HIS A 7 24.61 -18.33 9.01
N ILE A 8 24.10 -18.44 7.78
CA ILE A 8 22.95 -17.68 7.32
C ILE A 8 21.80 -18.22 8.15
N LYS A 9 21.40 -17.47 9.19
CA LYS A 9 20.20 -17.80 9.93
C LYS A 9 19.05 -17.80 8.92
N ASN A 10 18.47 -18.97 8.68
CA ASN A 10 17.28 -19.12 7.86
C ASN A 10 16.12 -18.40 8.57
N VAL A 11 15.95 -17.12 8.29
CA VAL A 11 14.84 -16.32 8.79
C VAL A 11 13.63 -16.62 7.90
N LYS A 12 12.52 -17.05 8.51
CA LYS A 12 11.24 -17.16 7.79
C LYS A 12 10.74 -15.76 7.46
N VAL A 13 10.45 -15.53 6.18
CA VAL A 13 10.00 -14.23 5.67
C VAL A 13 8.67 -14.37 4.94
N ALA A 14 7.86 -13.32 5.00
CA ALA A 14 6.74 -13.12 4.09
C ALA A 14 7.21 -12.19 2.97
N VAL A 15 7.02 -12.62 1.72
CA VAL A 15 7.40 -11.83 0.53
C VAL A 15 6.14 -11.29 -0.11
N LYS A 16 5.93 -9.99 -0.01
CA LYS A 16 4.85 -9.29 -0.72
C LYS A 16 5.35 -8.84 -2.08
N VAL A 17 4.66 -9.25 -3.14
CA VAL A 17 5.05 -8.97 -4.52
C VAL A 17 3.99 -8.10 -5.18
N ARG A 18 4.45 -7.09 -5.92
CA ARG A 18 3.58 -6.23 -6.73
C ARG A 18 3.39 -6.86 -8.10
N HIS A 19 2.14 -6.99 -8.54
CA HIS A 19 1.85 -7.44 -9.90
C HIS A 19 2.32 -6.39 -10.94
N PRO A 20 2.88 -6.84 -12.08
CA PRO A 20 3.28 -5.93 -13.15
C PRO A 20 2.06 -5.15 -13.67
N GLY A 21 2.23 -3.86 -13.94
CA GLY A 21 1.16 -3.01 -14.48
C GLY A 21 0.02 -2.68 -13.50
N VAL A 22 0.14 -3.01 -12.20
CA VAL A 22 -0.91 -2.68 -11.21
C VAL A 22 -1.18 -1.18 -11.15
N GLY A 23 -0.16 -0.34 -11.30
CA GLY A 23 -0.31 1.12 -11.32
C GLY A 23 -1.21 1.60 -12.48
N GLU A 24 -1.02 1.04 -13.68
CA GLU A 24 -1.89 1.35 -14.83
C GLU A 24 -3.30 0.80 -14.65
N SER A 25 -3.46 -0.36 -14.02
CA SER A 25 -4.79 -0.93 -13.73
C SER A 25 -5.56 -0.01 -12.78
N ILE A 26 -4.92 0.40 -11.68
CA ILE A 26 -5.48 1.36 -10.73
C ILE A 26 -5.81 2.70 -11.40
N ARG A 27 -4.93 3.19 -12.29
CA ARG A 27 -5.17 4.44 -13.03
C ARG A 27 -6.40 4.34 -13.93
N ARG A 28 -6.62 3.20 -14.60
CA ARG A 28 -7.82 2.95 -15.43
C ARG A 28 -9.08 2.91 -14.57
N ASP A 29 -9.03 2.27 -13.41
CA ASP A 29 -10.15 2.24 -12.48
C ASP A 29 -10.54 3.65 -12.06
N PHE A 30 -9.57 4.52 -11.78
CA PHE A 30 -9.85 5.93 -11.48
C PHE A 30 -10.48 6.69 -12.64
N MET A 31 -10.08 6.43 -13.88
CA MET A 31 -10.73 7.05 -15.04
C MET A 31 -12.21 6.66 -15.13
N ILE A 32 -12.53 5.39 -14.88
CA ILE A 32 -13.91 4.90 -14.92
C ILE A 32 -14.73 5.50 -13.77
N ILE A 33 -14.18 5.48 -12.56
CA ILE A 33 -14.85 5.99 -11.37
C ILE A 33 -15.07 7.51 -11.48
N ASP A 34 -14.09 8.27 -11.96
CA ASP A 34 -14.21 9.71 -12.20
C ASP A 34 -15.27 10.04 -13.27
N LEU A 35 -15.37 9.21 -14.33
CA LEU A 35 -16.44 9.35 -15.32
C LEU A 35 -17.82 9.16 -14.68
N VAL A 36 -17.99 8.10 -13.88
CA VAL A 36 -19.25 7.85 -13.16
C VAL A 36 -19.57 8.98 -12.18
N ALA A 37 -18.58 9.48 -11.45
CA ALA A 37 -18.74 10.63 -10.55
C ALA A 37 -19.18 11.88 -11.32
N LYS A 38 -18.61 12.15 -12.49
CA LYS A 38 -19.05 13.27 -13.35
C LYS A 38 -20.48 13.07 -13.87
N CYS A 39 -20.87 11.86 -14.25
CA CYS A 39 -22.22 11.53 -14.69
C CYS A 39 -23.27 11.65 -13.57
N HIS A 40 -22.89 11.48 -12.30
CA HIS A 40 -23.81 11.61 -11.17
C HIS A 40 -24.49 12.98 -11.11
N LYS A 41 -23.87 14.02 -11.67
CA LYS A 41 -24.41 15.39 -11.71
C LYS A 41 -25.74 15.49 -12.47
N LEU A 42 -26.03 14.51 -13.32
CA LEU A 42 -27.27 14.36 -14.08
C LEU A 42 -28.41 13.75 -13.26
N ILE A 43 -28.12 13.12 -12.12
CA ILE A 43 -29.10 12.46 -11.25
C ILE A 43 -29.14 13.21 -9.90
N PRO A 44 -30.15 14.08 -9.67
CA PRO A 44 -30.22 14.94 -8.48
C PRO A 44 -30.13 14.19 -7.15
N THR A 45 -30.65 12.96 -7.10
CA THR A 45 -30.65 12.09 -5.92
C THR A 45 -29.29 11.53 -5.55
N LEU A 46 -28.25 11.68 -6.38
CA LEU A 46 -26.89 11.22 -6.06
C LEU A 46 -26.00 12.35 -5.51
N ARG A 47 -26.44 13.61 -5.55
CA ARG A 47 -25.63 14.77 -5.11
C ARG A 47 -25.24 14.73 -3.63
N TRP A 48 -26.07 14.11 -2.78
CA TRP A 48 -25.78 13.98 -1.35
C TRP A 48 -24.57 13.07 -1.06
N LEU A 49 -24.20 12.19 -1.99
CA LEU A 49 -23.10 11.24 -1.83
C LEU A 49 -21.72 11.87 -2.01
N ARG A 50 -21.64 13.13 -2.49
CA ARG A 50 -20.35 13.84 -2.62
C ARG A 50 -19.29 12.99 -3.34
N LEU A 51 -19.72 12.38 -4.46
CA LEU A 51 -18.93 11.37 -5.16
C LEU A 51 -17.60 11.94 -5.67
N ASP A 52 -17.60 13.19 -6.14
CA ASP A 52 -16.38 13.86 -6.62
C ASP A 52 -15.27 13.87 -5.53
N GLU A 53 -15.59 14.27 -4.31
CA GLU A 53 -14.61 14.32 -3.20
C GLU A 53 -14.24 12.93 -2.69
N SER A 54 -15.22 12.04 -2.59
CA SER A 54 -15.00 10.66 -2.14
C SER A 54 -14.05 9.90 -3.07
N VAL A 55 -14.20 10.10 -4.39
CA VAL A 55 -13.35 9.49 -5.41
C VAL A 55 -11.91 10.02 -5.35
N GLN A 56 -11.72 11.32 -5.14
CA GLN A 56 -10.39 11.90 -4.97
C GLN A 56 -9.66 11.32 -3.75
N GLN A 57 -10.34 11.23 -2.60
CA GLN A 57 -9.74 10.66 -1.38
C GLN A 57 -9.42 9.17 -1.56
N PHE A 58 -10.34 8.43 -2.18
CA PHE A 58 -10.12 7.03 -2.50
C PHE A 58 -8.94 6.83 -3.44
N ALA A 59 -8.73 7.75 -4.40
CA ALA A 59 -7.60 7.71 -5.33
C ALA A 59 -6.24 7.81 -4.66
N VAL A 60 -6.10 8.79 -3.77
CA VAL A 60 -4.87 8.96 -2.98
C VAL A 60 -4.60 7.71 -2.16
N PHE A 61 -5.63 7.17 -1.51
CA PHE A 61 -5.51 5.97 -0.68
C PHE A 61 -5.07 4.73 -1.49
N MET A 62 -5.70 4.46 -2.62
CA MET A 62 -5.37 3.28 -3.44
C MET A 62 -3.99 3.36 -4.07
N LEU A 63 -3.56 4.54 -4.54
CA LEU A 63 -2.21 4.71 -5.07
C LEU A 63 -1.14 4.49 -4.00
N SER A 64 -1.41 4.87 -2.75
CA SER A 64 -0.47 4.62 -1.64
C SER A 64 -0.19 3.14 -1.40
N GLN A 65 -1.12 2.23 -1.73
CA GLN A 65 -0.94 0.79 -1.57
C GLN A 65 0.04 0.17 -2.58
N VAL A 66 0.34 0.87 -3.68
CA VAL A 66 1.32 0.41 -4.67
C VAL A 66 2.75 0.59 -4.16
N ASN A 67 2.95 1.51 -3.22
CA ASN A 67 4.25 1.84 -2.67
C ASN A 67 4.56 0.97 -1.44
N LEU A 68 5.27 -0.14 -1.67
CA LEU A 68 5.70 -1.04 -0.61
C LEU A 68 6.75 -0.41 0.33
N ALA A 69 7.43 0.67 -0.08
CA ALA A 69 8.34 1.40 0.80
C ALA A 69 7.56 2.14 1.90
N LEU A 70 6.46 2.81 1.53
CA LEU A 70 5.58 3.46 2.49
C LEU A 70 4.99 2.45 3.49
N GLU A 71 4.62 1.26 3.04
CA GLU A 71 4.16 0.18 3.92
C GLU A 71 5.26 -0.28 4.90
N ALA A 72 6.51 -0.37 4.44
CA ALA A 72 7.65 -0.73 5.29
C ALA A 72 7.96 0.36 6.34
N ASP A 73 7.87 1.63 5.98
CA ASP A 73 8.03 2.76 6.91
C ASP A 73 6.94 2.74 7.97
N ASN A 74 5.68 2.55 7.56
CA ASN A 74 4.55 2.41 8.48
C ASN A 74 4.72 1.21 9.42
N LEU A 75 5.21 0.06 8.93
CA LEU A 75 5.52 -1.11 9.77
C LEU A 75 6.60 -0.79 10.80
N THR A 76 7.61 0.00 10.45
CA THR A 76 8.65 0.45 11.39
C THR A 76 8.03 1.30 12.49
N CYS A 77 7.20 2.29 12.12
CA CYS A 77 6.46 3.11 13.07
C CYS A 77 5.54 2.26 13.98
N PHE A 78 4.84 1.27 13.42
CA PHE A 78 3.98 0.37 14.22
C PHE A 78 4.78 -0.45 15.23
N ARG A 79 5.96 -0.96 14.87
CA ARG A 79 6.83 -1.65 15.83
C ARG A 79 7.18 -0.75 17.00
N ASP A 80 7.52 0.51 16.73
CA ASP A 80 7.92 1.46 17.77
C ASP A 80 6.75 1.90 18.65
N ASN A 81 5.59 2.15 18.05
CA ASN A 81 4.37 2.57 18.75
C ASN A 81 3.84 1.46 19.67
N PHE A 82 3.93 0.20 19.23
CA PHE A 82 3.40 -0.94 19.97
C PHE A 82 4.47 -1.70 20.77
N ARG A 83 5.70 -1.18 20.90
CA ARG A 83 6.83 -1.87 21.57
C ARG A 83 6.57 -2.32 23.02
N ARG A 84 5.59 -1.72 23.70
CA ARG A 84 5.23 -2.04 25.10
C ARG A 84 4.05 -3.02 25.21
N TRP A 85 3.41 -3.38 24.10
CA TRP A 85 2.21 -4.22 24.07
C TRP A 85 2.61 -5.69 23.94
N LYS A 86 2.35 -6.50 24.98
CA LYS A 86 2.81 -7.89 25.04
C LYS A 86 2.16 -8.83 24.01
N HIS A 87 0.99 -8.49 23.50
CA HIS A 87 0.18 -9.34 22.62
C HIS A 87 0.11 -8.84 21.17
N VAL A 88 0.85 -7.78 20.84
CA VAL A 88 0.87 -7.20 19.50
C VAL A 88 2.31 -7.08 19.04
N SER A 89 2.61 -7.63 17.86
CA SER A 89 3.94 -7.56 17.27
C SER A 89 3.85 -7.36 15.77
N PHE A 90 4.80 -6.62 15.22
CA PHE A 90 4.88 -6.34 13.79
C PHE A 90 6.21 -6.87 13.22
N PRO A 91 6.21 -7.49 12.03
CA PRO A 91 7.42 -8.04 11.40
C PRO A 91 8.41 -6.92 11.07
N LYS A 92 9.72 -7.24 11.05
CA LYS A 92 10.75 -6.29 10.63
C LYS A 92 10.82 -6.29 9.09
N PRO A 93 10.66 -5.14 8.41
CA PRO A 93 10.96 -5.05 6.98
C PRO A 93 12.44 -5.34 6.74
N LEU A 94 12.76 -6.22 5.79
CA LEU A 94 14.15 -6.65 5.51
C LEU A 94 14.72 -6.02 4.24
N LEU A 95 13.91 -5.93 3.18
CA LEU A 95 14.34 -5.37 1.90
C LEU A 95 13.13 -4.79 1.19
N VAL A 96 13.26 -3.57 0.70
CA VAL A 96 12.32 -2.96 -0.24
C VAL A 96 13.13 -2.58 -1.48
N HIS A 97 12.70 -3.08 -2.64
CA HIS A 97 13.42 -2.81 -3.88
C HIS A 97 13.18 -1.35 -4.32
N PRO A 98 14.22 -0.55 -4.62
CA PRO A 98 14.07 0.88 -4.95
C PRO A 98 13.24 1.14 -6.21
N ALA A 99 13.13 0.17 -7.13
CA ALA A 99 12.23 0.25 -8.30
C ALA A 99 10.72 0.11 -7.97
N LEU A 100 10.35 0.13 -6.70
CA LEU A 100 8.96 0.13 -6.20
C LEU A 100 8.53 1.50 -5.65
N LEU A 101 9.38 2.52 -5.79
CA LEU A 101 9.09 3.93 -5.50
C LEU A 101 8.35 4.61 -6.65
#